data_AF-Q8KA88-F1
#
_entry.id   AF-Q8KA88-F1
#
_cell.length_a   1.000
_cell.length_b   1.000
_cell.length_c   1.000
_cell.angle_alpha   90.00
_cell.angle_beta   90.00
_cell.angle_gamma   90.00
#
_symmetry.space_group_name_H-M   'P 1'
#
loop_
_entity.id
_entity.type
_entity.pdbx_description
1 polymer ?
#
loop_
_entity_poly.entity_id
_entity_poly.type
_entity_poly.pdbx_seq_one_letter_code
_entity_poly.pdbx_strand_id
1 'polypeptide(L)'
;MPHSFHYTRRKRSDMEQQTSGQRILDPIERAKLGVKVFNLPYSQAEALIDDYVSGKNYDQASVDYFKDQVATQIHIREKSAELLVTGGEIIKLITRSFMQNLPKSIDRS
;
A
#
# COMPACT_ATOMS: atom_id res chain seq x y z
N MET A 1 6.32 -31.78 51.34
CA MET A 1 5.47 -31.14 50.32
C MET A 1 6.37 -30.46 49.28
N PRO A 2 6.43 -30.93 48.02
CA PRO A 2 7.00 -30.18 46.92
C PRO A 2 5.90 -29.62 46.00
N HIS A 3 6.01 -28.34 45.64
CA HIS A 3 5.16 -27.68 44.64
C HIS A 3 5.67 -28.01 43.23
N SER A 4 4.93 -28.83 42.49
CA SER A 4 5.15 -29.05 41.06
C SER A 4 4.51 -27.92 40.26
N PHE A 5 5.32 -27.02 39.69
CA PHE A 5 4.88 -26.05 38.70
C PHE A 5 4.72 -26.75 37.35
N HIS A 6 3.50 -27.15 37.01
CA HIS A 6 3.13 -27.52 35.64
C HIS A 6 3.08 -26.25 34.78
N TYR A 7 4.12 -26.00 33.99
CA TYR A 7 4.02 -25.08 32.86
C TYR A 7 3.14 -25.71 31.79
N THR A 8 1.85 -25.39 31.83
CA THR A 8 0.94 -25.66 30.72
C THR A 8 1.38 -24.79 29.55
N ARG A 9 2.06 -25.39 28.57
CA ARG A 9 2.30 -24.82 27.25
C ARG A 9 0.94 -24.37 26.69
N ARG A 10 0.66 -23.07 26.70
CA ARG A 10 -0.47 -22.48 25.96
C ARG A 10 -0.26 -22.87 24.49
N LYS A 11 -0.97 -23.92 24.08
CA LYS A 11 -1.25 -24.20 22.67
C LYS A 11 -1.88 -22.91 22.15
N ARG A 12 -1.24 -22.23 21.20
CA ARG A 12 -1.91 -21.23 20.38
C ARG A 12 -2.97 -21.99 19.59
N SER A 13 -4.17 -22.08 20.14
CA SER A 13 -5.40 -22.07 19.35
C SER A 13 -5.37 -20.75 18.59
N ASP A 14 -5.18 -20.79 17.28
CA ASP A 14 -5.60 -19.79 16.29
C ASP A 14 -5.06 -20.19 14.90
N MET A 15 -5.40 -21.40 14.46
CA MET A 15 -5.40 -21.74 13.03
C MET A 15 -6.76 -22.32 12.63
N GLU A 16 -7.83 -21.81 13.24
CA GLU A 16 -9.21 -22.07 12.85
C GLU A 16 -9.66 -20.98 11.86
N GLN A 17 -9.15 -21.01 10.62
CA GLN A 17 -9.69 -20.17 9.54
C GLN A 17 -9.81 -20.90 8.19
N GLN A 18 -10.08 -22.21 8.19
CA GLN A 18 -10.32 -22.94 6.94
C GLN A 18 -11.48 -23.95 7.07
N THR A 19 -12.67 -23.48 7.47
CA THR A 19 -13.86 -24.34 7.56
C THR A 19 -14.98 -23.99 6.56
N SER A 20 -14.84 -22.94 5.73
CA SER A 20 -15.90 -22.56 4.77
C SER A 20 -15.75 -23.14 3.35
N GLY A 21 -14.63 -23.81 3.03
CA GLY A 21 -14.33 -24.28 1.66
C GLY A 21 -14.12 -23.14 0.63
N GLN A 22 -14.15 -21.89 1.07
CA GLN A 22 -13.90 -20.71 0.24
C GLN A 22 -12.40 -20.49 0.11
N ARG A 23 -11.97 -20.05 -1.08
CA ARG A 23 -10.57 -19.72 -1.35
C ARG A 23 -10.22 -18.38 -0.71
N ILE A 24 -9.11 -18.34 0.01
CA ILE A 24 -8.54 -17.07 0.48
C ILE A 24 -7.62 -16.55 -0.62
N LEU A 25 -7.61 -15.25 -0.85
CA LEU A 25 -6.62 -14.60 -1.72
C LEU A 25 -5.25 -14.76 -1.07
N ASP A 26 -4.45 -15.69 -1.59
CA ASP A 26 -3.16 -15.99 -0.97
C ASP A 26 -2.16 -14.82 -1.19
N PRO A 27 -1.08 -14.74 -0.39
CA PRO A 27 -0.12 -13.64 -0.50
C PRO A 27 0.53 -13.52 -1.88
N ILE A 28 0.73 -14.63 -2.61
CA ILE A 28 1.34 -14.63 -3.94
C ILE A 28 0.33 -14.10 -4.97
N GLU A 29 -0.93 -14.50 -4.89
CA GLU A 29 -2.01 -13.95 -5.72
C GLU A 29 -2.15 -12.45 -5.49
N ARG A 30 -2.17 -12.01 -4.22
CA ARG A 30 -2.20 -10.59 -3.86
C ARG A 30 -1.01 -9.83 -4.41
N ALA A 31 0.20 -10.39 -4.36
CA ALA A 31 1.37 -9.74 -4.95
C ALA A 31 1.25 -9.60 -6.47
N LYS A 32 0.81 -10.67 -7.18
CA LYS A 32 0.61 -10.65 -8.63
C LYS A 32 -0.46 -9.64 -9.06
N LEU A 33 -1.59 -9.62 -8.35
CA LEU A 33 -2.66 -8.63 -8.60
C LEU A 33 -2.19 -7.24 -8.24
N GLY A 34 -1.48 -7.07 -7.11
CA GLY A 34 -0.91 -5.82 -6.65
C GLY A 34 -0.06 -5.15 -7.73
N VAL A 35 0.84 -5.90 -8.37
CA VAL A 35 1.66 -5.39 -9.48
C VAL A 35 0.81 -4.94 -10.68
N LYS A 36 -0.26 -5.69 -11.01
CA LYS A 36 -1.16 -5.33 -12.12
C LYS A 36 -1.95 -4.05 -11.85
N VAL A 37 -2.41 -3.87 -10.61
CA VAL A 37 -3.27 -2.73 -10.24
C VAL A 37 -2.48 -1.51 -9.77
N PHE A 38 -1.18 -1.65 -9.49
CA PHE A 38 -0.34 -0.61 -8.88
C PHE A 38 -0.40 0.76 -9.59
N ASN A 39 -0.47 0.77 -10.92
CA ASN A 39 -0.49 1.99 -11.73
C ASN A 39 -1.90 2.42 -12.17
N LEU A 40 -2.94 1.70 -11.77
CA LEU A 40 -4.31 1.99 -12.18
C LEU A 40 -5.01 2.94 -11.20
N PRO A 41 -6.01 3.72 -11.66
CA PRO A 41 -6.99 4.34 -10.79
C PRO A 41 -7.80 3.28 -10.03
N TYR A 42 -8.30 3.62 -8.84
CA TYR A 42 -9.00 2.64 -7.98
C TYR A 42 -10.18 1.96 -8.68
N SER A 43 -11.00 2.70 -9.45
CA SER A 43 -12.13 2.11 -10.17
C SER A 43 -11.74 1.02 -11.17
N GLN A 44 -10.59 1.16 -11.83
CA GLN A 44 -10.06 0.16 -12.76
C GLN A 44 -9.39 -0.99 -12.02
N ALA A 45 -8.68 -0.68 -10.94
CA ALA A 45 -8.08 -1.67 -10.06
C ALA A 45 -9.15 -2.59 -9.45
N GLU A 46 -10.23 -2.01 -8.94
CA GLU A 46 -11.36 -2.71 -8.37
C GLU A 46 -12.02 -3.65 -9.39
N ALA A 47 -12.34 -3.13 -10.58
CA ALA A 47 -12.94 -3.95 -11.65
C ALA A 47 -12.04 -5.14 -12.06
N LEU A 48 -10.71 -4.95 -12.09
CA LEU A 48 -9.76 -6.01 -12.40
C LEU A 48 -9.71 -7.08 -11.29
N ILE A 49 -9.79 -6.66 -10.02
CA ILE A 49 -9.86 -7.57 -8.88
C ILE A 49 -11.17 -8.36 -8.93
N ASP A 50 -12.29 -7.69 -9.21
CA ASP A 50 -13.61 -8.32 -9.31
C ASP A 50 -13.67 -9.35 -10.44
N ASP A 51 -13.14 -9.02 -11.61
CA ASP A 51 -13.02 -9.96 -12.73
C ASP A 51 -12.12 -11.15 -12.37
N TYR A 52 -11.01 -10.90 -11.65
CA TYR A 52 -10.14 -11.98 -11.19
C TYR A 52 -10.85 -12.94 -10.24
N VAL A 53 -11.68 -12.47 -9.31
CA VAL A 53 -12.32 -13.33 -8.30
C VAL A 53 -13.64 -13.93 -8.77
N SER A 54 -14.23 -13.37 -9.83
CA SER A 54 -15.50 -13.80 -10.41
C SER A 54 -15.49 -15.31 -10.72
N GLY A 55 -16.51 -16.01 -10.20
CA GLY A 55 -16.69 -17.46 -10.41
C GLY A 55 -15.68 -18.38 -9.71
N LYS A 56 -14.76 -17.86 -8.88
CA LYS A 56 -13.68 -18.65 -8.26
C LYS A 56 -13.88 -18.99 -6.78
N ASN A 57 -15.08 -18.75 -6.23
CA ASN A 57 -15.46 -19.06 -4.84
C ASN A 57 -14.47 -18.53 -3.79
N TYR A 58 -14.05 -17.28 -3.93
CA TYR A 58 -13.21 -16.63 -2.92
C TYR A 58 -14.04 -16.25 -1.68
N ASP A 59 -13.37 -16.25 -0.53
CA ASP A 59 -13.87 -15.64 0.69
C ASP A 59 -13.96 -14.12 0.51
N GLN A 60 -15.16 -13.58 0.64
CA GLN A 60 -15.41 -12.16 0.37
C GLN A 60 -14.62 -11.25 1.32
N ALA A 61 -14.48 -11.63 2.59
CA ALA A 61 -13.73 -10.84 3.56
C ALA A 61 -12.24 -10.72 3.16
N SER A 62 -11.65 -11.79 2.64
CA SER A 62 -10.30 -11.77 2.08
C SER A 62 -10.17 -10.88 0.83
N VAL A 63 -11.20 -10.85 -0.04
CA VAL A 63 -11.22 -9.98 -1.23
C VAL A 63 -11.31 -8.52 -0.81
N ASP A 64 -12.24 -8.20 0.09
CA ASP A 64 -12.49 -6.85 0.58
C ASP A 64 -11.27 -6.29 1.31
N TYR A 65 -10.60 -7.12 2.13
CA TYR A 65 -9.34 -6.76 2.77
C TYR A 65 -8.27 -6.39 1.73
N PHE A 66 -8.16 -7.16 0.65
CA PHE A 66 -7.19 -6.85 -0.41
C PHE A 66 -7.57 -5.55 -1.16
N LYS A 67 -8.85 -5.32 -1.45
CA LYS A 67 -9.33 -4.08 -2.06
C LYS A 67 -9.00 -2.85 -1.20
N ASP A 68 -9.15 -2.96 0.11
CA ASP A 68 -8.81 -1.88 1.06
C ASP A 68 -7.29 -1.58 1.07
N GLN A 69 -6.46 -2.62 1.03
CA GLN A 69 -5.01 -2.45 0.88
C GLN A 69 -4.63 -1.76 -0.43
N VAL A 70 -5.33 -2.03 -1.53
CA VAL A 70 -5.10 -1.38 -2.82
C VAL A 70 -5.56 0.08 -2.77
N ALA A 71 -6.73 0.36 -2.20
CA ALA A 71 -7.23 1.73 -2.01
C ALA A 71 -6.22 2.58 -1.22
N THR A 72 -5.72 2.03 -0.11
CA THR A 72 -4.71 2.68 0.74
C THR A 72 -3.43 3.00 -0.04
N GLN A 73 -2.91 2.05 -0.83
CA GLN A 73 -1.70 2.25 -1.62
C GLN A 73 -1.88 3.33 -2.70
N ILE A 74 -3.02 3.36 -3.37
CA ILE A 74 -3.32 4.40 -4.37
C ILE A 74 -3.39 5.77 -3.71
N HIS A 75 -4.08 5.87 -2.56
CA HIS A 75 -4.17 7.13 -1.82
C HIS A 75 -2.79 7.64 -1.38
N ILE A 76 -1.91 6.75 -0.88
CA ILE A 76 -0.53 7.11 -0.53
C ILE A 76 0.24 7.60 -1.75
N ARG A 77 0.07 6.96 -2.92
CA ARG A 77 0.72 7.36 -4.17
C ARG A 77 0.28 8.76 -4.61
N GLU A 78 -1.02 9.03 -4.57
CA GLU A 78 -1.58 10.33 -4.92
C GLU A 78 -1.04 11.43 -3.99
N LYS A 79 -1.05 11.18 -2.67
CA LYS A 79 -0.50 12.12 -1.69
C LYS A 79 1.01 12.32 -1.83
N SER A 80 1.74 11.27 -2.19
CA SER A 80 3.18 11.36 -2.45
C SER A 80 3.47 12.19 -3.70
N ALA A 81 2.66 12.05 -4.76
CA ALA A 81 2.78 12.86 -5.96
C ALA A 81 2.50 14.35 -5.66
N GLU A 82 1.44 14.65 -4.90
CA GLU A 82 1.14 16.01 -4.42
C GLU A 82 2.31 16.61 -3.62
N LEU A 83 2.91 15.81 -2.72
CA LEU A 83 4.04 16.24 -1.90
C LEU A 83 5.28 16.55 -2.74
N LEU A 84 5.58 15.71 -3.75
CA LEU A 84 6.71 15.94 -4.66
C LEU A 84 6.53 17.22 -5.49
N VAL A 85 5.31 17.48 -5.97
CA VAL A 85 5.00 18.73 -6.70
C VAL A 85 5.23 19.94 -5.81
N THR A 86 4.66 19.93 -4.60
CA THR A 86 4.80 21.02 -3.63
C THR A 86 6.25 21.24 -3.23
N GLY A 87 6.99 20.16 -2.97
CA GLY A 87 8.43 20.21 -2.68
C GLY A 87 9.24 20.82 -3.83
N GLY A 88 8.93 20.46 -5.08
CA GLY A 88 9.55 21.04 -6.26
C GLY A 88 9.31 22.54 -6.40
N GLU A 89 8.11 23.03 -6.05
CA GLU A 89 7.80 24.46 -6.03
C GLU A 89 8.62 25.21 -4.98
N ILE A 90 8.78 24.64 -3.78
CA ILE A 90 9.63 25.20 -2.72
C ILE A 90 11.08 25.31 -3.21
N ILE A 91 11.62 24.24 -3.81
CA ILE A 91 12.99 24.27 -4.36
C ILE A 91 13.11 25.35 -5.43
N LYS A 92 12.15 25.47 -6.36
CA LYS A 92 12.15 26.54 -7.37
C LYS A 92 12.16 27.94 -6.74
N LEU A 93 11.37 28.17 -5.70
CA LEU A 93 11.34 29.45 -4.98
C LEU A 93 12.68 29.75 -4.31
N ILE A 94 13.28 28.74 -3.67
CA ILE A 94 14.61 28.85 -3.06
C ILE A 94 15.65 29.19 -4.13
N THR A 95 15.75 28.40 -5.21
CA THR A 95 16.71 28.63 -6.30
C THR A 95 16.52 30.00 -6.93
N ARG A 96 15.28 30.41 -7.21
CA ARG A 96 14.98 31.74 -7.75
C ARG A 96 15.45 32.86 -6.81
N SER A 97 15.20 32.72 -5.51
CA SER A 97 15.63 33.70 -4.51
C SER A 97 17.15 33.77 -4.39
N PHE A 98 17.85 32.64 -4.49
CA PHE A 98 19.31 32.61 -4.54
C PHE A 98 19.85 33.24 -5.83
N MET A 99 19.28 32.94 -7.00
CA MET A 99 19.68 33.53 -8.27
C MET A 99 19.42 35.03 -8.36
N GLN A 100 18.35 35.52 -7.74
CA GLN A 100 18.01 36.95 -7.71
C GLN A 100 18.88 37.74 -6.72
N ASN A 101 19.36 37.10 -5.66
CA ASN A 101 20.22 37.73 -4.65
C ASN A 101 21.72 37.50 -4.89
N LEU A 102 22.10 36.67 -5.88
CA LEU A 102 23.48 36.61 -6.36
C LEU A 102 23.83 37.98 -6.98
N PRO A 103 24.92 38.64 -6.54
CA PRO A 103 25.34 39.90 -7.14
C PRO A 103 25.55 39.68 -8.64
N LYS A 104 25.00 40.57 -9.46
CA LYS A 104 25.24 40.58 -10.92
C LYS A 104 26.70 40.95 -11.19
N SER A 105 27.64 40.04 -10.93
CA SER A 105 29.04 40.21 -11.27
C SER A 105 29.36 39.51 -12.59
N ILE A 106 28.64 39.90 -13.65
CA ILE A 106 29.08 39.73 -15.04
C ILE A 106 28.57 40.96 -15.79
N ASP A 107 29.29 42.09 -15.65
CA ASP A 107 29.81 42.88 -16.77
C ASP A 107 30.55 44.13 -16.24
N ARG A 108 31.64 44.47 -16.93
CA ARG A 108 32.53 45.64 -16.83
C ARG A 108 33.69 45.58 -15.83
N SER A 109 34.78 44.94 -16.25
CA SER A 109 35.99 45.64 -16.75
C SER A 109 36.94 44.66 -17.43
#